data_AF-I8TZB4-F1
#
_entry.id   AF-I8TZB4-F1
#
_cell.length_a   1.000
_cell.length_b   1.000
_cell.length_c   1.000
_cell.angle_alpha   90.00
_cell.angle_beta   90.00
_cell.angle_gamma   90.00
#
_symmetry.space_group_name_H-M   'P 1'
#
loop_
_entity.id
_entity.type
_entity.pdbx_description
1 polymer ?
#
loop_
_entity_poly.entity_id
_entity_poly.type
_entity_poly.pdbx_seq_one_letter_code
_entity_poly.pdbx_strand_id
1 'polypeptide(L)' 'MEAEITQFWCGNDLKEHIIMSNGEFILTDAKIRKVANLGKTIRDAKRKIEELGKNNNFLDFCRQD' A
#
# COMPACT_ATOMS: atom_id res chain seq x y z
N MET A 1 13.58 15.29 8.79
CA MET A 1 12.13 15.45 8.54
C MET A 1 11.55 14.06 8.56
N GLU A 2 10.73 13.74 9.55
CA GLU A 2 10.07 12.43 9.63
C GLU A 2 9.02 12.35 8.51
N ALA A 3 8.89 11.19 7.87
CA ALA A 3 7.91 11.00 6.80
C ALA A 3 6.52 10.89 7.43
N GLU A 4 5.62 11.79 7.02
CA GLU A 4 4.24 11.79 7.52
C GLU A 4 3.44 10.71 6.79
N ILE A 5 2.90 9.76 7.55
CA ILE A 5 1.97 8.74 7.04
C ILE A 5 0.55 9.28 7.19
N THR A 6 -0.11 9.51 6.06
CA THR A 6 -1.45 10.10 6.04
C THR A 6 -2.57 9.07 5.89
N GLN A 7 -2.27 7.90 5.31
CA GLN A 7 -3.22 6.81 5.11
C GLN A 7 -2.53 5.45 5.28
N PHE A 8 -3.27 4.46 5.77
CA PHE A 8 -2.75 3.14 6.12
C PHE A 8 -3.79 2.05 5.88
N TRP A 9 -3.41 0.97 5.20
CA TRP A 9 -4.20 -0.24 5.01
C TRP A 9 -3.38 -1.46 5.39
N CYS A 10 -3.97 -2.34 6.20
CA CYS A 10 -3.34 -3.59 6.58
C CYS A 10 -3.70 -4.70 5.58
N GLY A 11 -2.73 -5.52 5.23
CA GLY A 11 -2.99 -6.75 4.50
C GLY A 11 -3.69 -7.77 5.40
N ASN A 12 -4.53 -8.62 4.81
CA ASN A 12 -5.22 -9.71 5.50
C ASN A 12 -4.25 -10.69 6.18
N ASP A 13 -3.02 -10.81 5.66
CA ASP A 13 -1.95 -11.62 6.24
C ASP A 13 -1.24 -10.99 7.44
N LEU A 14 -1.54 -9.72 7.76
CA LEU A 14 -0.88 -8.89 8.79
C LEU A 14 0.65 -8.77 8.61
N LYS A 15 1.19 -9.17 7.45
CA LYS A 15 2.62 -9.14 7.15
C LYS A 15 3.01 -7.97 6.28
N GLU A 16 2.05 -7.43 5.55
CA GLU A 16 2.26 -6.29 4.66
C GLU A 16 1.24 -5.20 4.90
N HIS A 17 1.64 -3.98 4.56
CA HIS A 17 0.82 -2.78 4.71
C HIS A 17 0.97 -1.91 3.48
N ILE A 18 -0.08 -1.20 3.11
CA ILE A 18 -0.02 -0.09 2.17
C ILE A 18 -0.06 1.18 3.00
N ILE A 19 0.87 2.09 2.76
CA ILE A 19 0.90 3.41 3.40
C ILE A 19 0.91 4.50 2.34
N MET A 20 0.29 5.64 2.64
CA MET A 20 0.51 6.88 1.91
C MET A 20 1.50 7.73 2.69
N SER A 21 2.66 8.03 2.09
CA SER A 21 3.72 8.82 2.69
C SER A 21 4.26 9.80 1.66
N ASN A 22 4.32 11.09 2.00
CA ASN A 22 4.80 12.16 1.12
C ASN A 22 4.13 12.15 -0.29
N GLY A 23 2.85 11.81 -0.36
CA GLY A 23 2.10 11.73 -1.63
C GLY A 23 2.37 10.50 -2.48
N GLU A 24 3.08 9.49 -1.95
CA GLU A 24 3.30 8.20 -2.61
C GLU A 24 2.67 7.06 -1.81
N PHE A 25 2.07 6.11 -2.54
CA PHE A 25 1.65 4.84 -2.00
C PHE A 25 2.83 3.88 -1.99
N ILE A 26 3.07 3.27 -0.83
CA ILE A 26 4.20 2.38 -0.59
C ILE A 26 3.67 1.10 0.02
N LEU A 27 4.09 -0.03 -0.56
CA LEU A 27 3.93 -1.33 0.10
C LEU A 27 5.08 -1.49 1.09
N THR A 28 4.76 -1.82 2.32
CA THR A 28 5.74 -2.06 3.39
C THR A 28 5.52 -3.41 4.05
N ASP A 29 6.55 -3.94 4.71
CA ASP A 29 6.44 -5.14 5.54
C ASP A 29 5.84 -4.84 6.93
N ALA A 30 5.78 -5.86 7.79
CA ALA A 30 5.30 -5.76 9.16
C ALA A 30 6.10 -4.77 10.04
N LYS A 31 7.32 -4.40 9.63
CA LYS A 31 8.20 -3.44 10.30
C LYS A 31 8.19 -2.08 9.61
N ILE A 32 7.21 -1.81 8.73
CA ILE A 32 7.08 -0.57 7.95
C ILE A 32 8.30 -0.33 7.04
N ARG A 33 9.05 -1.39 6.69
CA ARG A 33 10.14 -1.27 5.72
C ARG A 33 9.57 -1.32 4.32
N LYS A 34 9.98 -0.36 3.48
CA LYS A 34 9.57 -0.28 2.07
C LYS A 34 9.91 -1.57 1.33
N VAL A 35 8.87 -2.21 0.80
CA VAL A 35 8.93 -3.38 -0.08
C VAL A 35 8.83 -2.93 -1.54
N ALA A 36 7.87 -2.07 -1.87
CA ALA A 36 7.66 -1.57 -3.24
C ALA A 36 7.06 -0.16 -3.27
N ASN A 37 7.36 0.60 -4.33
CA ASN A 37 6.60 1.81 -4.66
C ASN A 37 5.38 1.40 -5.49
N LEU A 38 4.20 1.82 -5.04
CA LEU A 38 2.93 1.51 -5.70
C LEU A 38 2.48 2.65 -6.63
N GLY A 39 3.03 3.85 -6.46
CA GLY A 39 2.76 5.01 -7.31
C GLY A 39 2.26 6.22 -6.53
N LYS A 40 1.84 7.27 -7.24
CA LYS A 40 1.40 8.55 -6.64
C LYS A 40 -0.11 8.68 -6.52
N THR A 41 -0.85 7.80 -7.19
CA THR A 41 -2.32 7.84 -7.21
C THR A 41 -2.88 6.50 -6.73
N ILE A 42 -4.09 6.51 -6.17
CA ILE A 42 -4.82 5.29 -5.80
C ILE A 42 -4.91 4.34 -7.00
N ARG A 43 -5.15 4.88 -8.20
CA ARG A 43 -5.25 4.09 -9.44
C ARG A 43 -3.94 3.36 -9.76
N ASP A 44 -2.80 4.05 -9.68
CA ASP A 44 -1.51 3.42 -9.90
C ASP A 44 -1.23 2.34 -8.86
N ALA A 45 -1.56 2.63 -7.59
CA ALA A 45 -1.33 1.72 -6.50
C ALA A 45 -2.17 0.44 -6.61
N LYS A 46 -3.46 0.56 -6.95
CA LYS A 46 -4.34 -0.59 -7.22
C LYS A 46 -3.81 -1.44 -8.38
N ARG A 47 -3.44 -0.82 -9.49
CA ARG A 47 -2.85 -1.53 -10.64
C ARG A 47 -1.57 -2.27 -10.22
N LYS A 48 -0.71 -1.64 -9.42
CA LYS A 48 0.54 -2.27 -8.95
C LYS A 48 0.28 -3.43 -8.01
N ILE A 49 -0.68 -3.34 -7.11
CA ILE A 49 -1.10 -4.44 -6.22
C ILE A 49 -1.64 -5.62 -7.03
N GLU A 50 -2.39 -5.36 -8.09
CA GLU A 50 -2.87 -6.37 -9.04
C GLU A 50 -1.71 -7.04 -9.79
N GLU A 51 -0.79 -6.26 -10.35
CA GLU A 51 0.44 -6.77 -11.01
C GLU A 51 1.28 -7.64 -10.08
N LEU A 52 1.30 -7.34 -8.78
CA LEU A 52 1.98 -8.12 -7.74
C LEU A 52 1.21 -9.36 -7.29
N GLY A 53 -0.01 -9.58 -7.80
CA GLY A 53 -0.88 -10.69 -7.39
C GLY A 53 -1.40 -10.58 -5.96
N LYS A 54 -1.43 -9.36 -5.40
CA LYS A 54 -1.74 -9.10 -3.97
C LYS A 54 -3.16 -8.59 -3.72
N ASN A 55 -4.02 -8.54 -4.74
CA ASN A 55 -5.41 -8.07 -4.63
C ASN A 55 -6.20 -8.73 -3.48
N ASN A 56 -6.06 -10.05 -3.30
CA ASN A 56 -6.76 -10.77 -2.24
C ASN A 56 -6.24 -10.43 -0.84
N ASN A 57 -5.00 -9.95 -0.73
CA ASN A 57 -4.44 -9.52 0.55
C ASN A 57 -4.94 -8.11 0.94
N PHE A 58 -5.26 -7.27 -0.05
CA PHE A 58 -5.63 -5.86 0.15
C PHE A 58 -7.02 -5.56 -0.43
N LEU A 59 -8.02 -6.40 -0.13
CA LEU A 59 -9.37 -6.25 -0.68
C LEU A 59 -10.00 -4.91 -0.32
N ASP A 60 -9.83 -4.46 0.93
CA ASP A 60 -10.39 -3.19 1.40
C ASP A 60 -9.79 -2.00 0.66
N PHE A 61 -8.49 -2.05 0.37
CA PHE A 61 -7.82 -1.03 -0.43
C PHE A 61 -8.29 -1.04 -1.89
N CYS A 62 -8.39 -2.22 -2.51
CA CYS A 62 -8.76 -2.34 -3.93
C CYS A 62 -10.24 -1.99 -4.18
N ARG A 63 -11.13 -2.20 -3.21
CA ARG A 63 -12.58 -1.94 -3.32
C ARG A 63 -13.03 -0.53 -2.98
N GLN A 64 -12.14 0.32 -2.45
CA GLN A 64 -12.49 1.69 -2.09
C GLN A 64 -12.70 2.54 -3.35
N ASP A 65 -13.90 3.10 -3.57
CA ASP A 65 -14.19 3.96 -4.73
C ASP A 65 -13.41 5.29 -4.70
#